data_AF-A0A1G2QXC5-F1
#
_entry.id   AF-A0A1G2QXC5-F1
#
_cell.length_a   1.000
_cell.length_b   1.000
_cell.length_c   1.000
_cell.angle_alpha   90.00
_cell.angle_beta   90.00
_cell.angle_gamma   90.00
#
_symmetry.space_group_name_H-M   'P 1'
#
loop_
_entity.id
_entity.type
_entity.pdbx_description
1 polymer ?
#
loop_
_entity_poly.entity_id
_entity_poly.type
_entity_poly.pdbx_seq_one_letter_code
_entity_poly.pdbx_strand_id
1 'polypeptide(L)'
;MEQQKKTFAVKLKGLAPWISEIQYEKEERDLTLYFSLKRDAEINIIVEDGGAGHKLFSPATPPLGALSQKLISSVEYKPNSDLYIASLCRQDFQACGATSLALKDAVEELKQCGGENSSLLVLLETGKGTQGLLWSKRPEVREKVKMLEQGTEKGNWVLFAPKGPLPSLREAFKARL
;
A
#
# COMPACT_ATOMS: atom_id res chain seq x y z
N MET A 1 17.02 -24.09 -38.12
CA MET A 1 17.51 -23.86 -36.74
C MET A 1 16.33 -23.35 -35.92
N GLU A 2 15.84 -24.13 -34.96
CA GLU A 2 14.81 -23.67 -34.03
C GLU A 2 15.36 -22.52 -33.18
N GLN A 3 14.71 -21.36 -33.23
CA GLN A 3 15.05 -20.25 -32.34
C GLN A 3 14.66 -20.66 -30.91
N GLN A 4 15.65 -20.84 -30.04
CA GLN A 4 15.42 -21.01 -28.61
C GLN A 4 14.69 -19.79 -28.05
N LYS A 5 13.42 -19.97 -27.72
CA LYS A 5 12.58 -18.93 -27.13
C LYS A 5 13.03 -18.69 -25.68
N LYS A 6 13.53 -17.49 -25.38
CA LYS A 6 13.82 -17.06 -24.01
C LYS A 6 12.60 -16.37 -23.42
N THR A 7 12.14 -16.84 -22.27
CA THR A 7 10.99 -16.27 -21.55
C THR A 7 11.49 -15.60 -20.27
N PHE A 8 11.10 -14.36 -20.04
CA PHE A 8 11.30 -13.65 -18.79
C PHE A 8 9.95 -13.11 -18.29
N ALA A 9 9.81 -12.89 -16.99
CA ALA A 9 8.56 -12.44 -16.37
C ALA A 9 8.74 -11.05 -15.77
N VAL A 10 7.77 -10.16 -16.02
CA VAL A 10 7.66 -8.86 -15.38
C VAL A 10 6.57 -8.93 -14.33
N LYS A 11 6.86 -8.51 -13.09
CA LYS A 11 5.90 -8.49 -11.98
C LYS A 11 5.64 -7.06 -11.54
N LEU A 12 4.41 -6.61 -11.73
CA LEU A 12 3.92 -5.35 -11.18
C LEU A 12 3.46 -5.60 -9.73
N LYS A 13 4.14 -4.98 -8.75
CA LYS A 13 3.81 -5.14 -7.33
C LYS A 13 2.90 -4.01 -6.84
N GLY A 14 2.00 -4.34 -5.91
CA GLY A 14 1.04 -3.38 -5.34
C GLY A 14 -0.14 -3.11 -6.27
N LEU A 15 0.11 -2.91 -7.57
CA LEU A 15 -0.86 -2.31 -8.50
C LEU A 15 -1.99 -3.23 -9.02
N ALA A 16 -1.82 -4.55 -8.91
CA ALA A 16 -2.72 -5.55 -9.50
C ALA A 16 -4.22 -5.40 -9.13
N PRO A 17 -4.63 -5.08 -7.89
CA PRO A 17 -6.05 -4.96 -7.53
C PRO A 17 -6.78 -3.78 -8.20
N TRP A 18 -6.01 -2.78 -8.64
CA TRP A 18 -6.51 -1.51 -9.15
C TRP A 18 -6.57 -1.46 -10.66
N ILE A 19 -5.90 -2.39 -11.34
CA ILE A 19 -5.94 -2.51 -12.79
C ILE A 19 -7.32 -3.02 -13.23
N SER A 20 -8.01 -2.24 -14.04
CA SER A 20 -9.25 -2.62 -14.72
C SER A 20 -8.98 -3.27 -16.06
N GLU A 21 -7.95 -2.82 -16.78
CA GLU A 21 -7.65 -3.26 -18.13
C GLU A 21 -6.15 -3.24 -18.39
N ILE A 22 -5.66 -4.22 -19.16
CA ILE A 22 -4.27 -4.27 -19.64
C ILE A 22 -4.32 -4.36 -21.16
N GLN A 23 -3.73 -3.38 -21.82
CA GLN A 23 -3.50 -3.40 -23.26
C GLN A 23 -2.00 -3.45 -23.52
N TYR A 24 -1.61 -3.95 -24.69
CA TYR A 24 -0.21 -3.94 -25.08
C TYR A 24 -0.07 -3.58 -26.54
N GLU A 25 1.03 -2.92 -26.83
CA GLU A 25 1.43 -2.57 -28.18
C GLU A 25 2.85 -3.08 -28.38
N LYS A 26 3.03 -3.91 -29.43
CA LYS A 26 4.30 -4.53 -29.75
C LYS A 26 4.78 -4.00 -31.08
N GLU A 27 5.92 -3.33 -31.05
CA GLU A 27 6.63 -2.86 -32.23
C GLU A 27 7.80 -3.80 -32.57
N GLU A 28 8.56 -3.48 -33.62
CA GLU A 28 9.71 -4.30 -34.04
C GLU A 28 10.76 -4.48 -32.93
N ARG A 29 10.92 -3.47 -32.06
CA ARG A 29 11.96 -3.45 -31.01
C ARG A 29 11.41 -3.34 -29.60
N ASP A 30 10.20 -2.84 -29.44
CA ASP A 30 9.66 -2.42 -28.15
C ASP A 30 8.31 -3.09 -27.83
N LEU A 31 8.02 -3.21 -26.54
CA LEU A 31 6.73 -3.66 -26.01
C LEU A 31 6.25 -2.65 -24.98
N THR A 32 5.16 -1.97 -25.30
CA THR A 32 4.48 -1.04 -24.39
C THR A 32 3.30 -1.73 -23.74
N LEU A 33 3.18 -1.63 -22.42
CA LEU A 33 2.06 -2.14 -21.64
C LEU A 33 1.27 -0.96 -21.09
N TYR A 34 0.00 -0.85 -21.46
CA TYR A 34 -0.93 0.14 -20.93
C TYR A 34 -1.76 -0.51 -19.83
N PHE A 35 -1.78 0.12 -18.66
CA PHE A 35 -2.58 -0.32 -17.52
C PHE A 35 -3.64 0.75 -17.24
N SER A 36 -4.90 0.41 -17.45
CA SER A 36 -6.02 1.27 -17.03
C SER A 36 -6.38 0.92 -15.59
N LEU A 37 -6.68 1.95 -14.79
CA LEU A 37 -7.11 1.78 -13.41
C LEU A 37 -8.63 1.92 -13.30
N LYS A 38 -9.22 1.30 -12.28
CA LYS A 38 -10.63 1.51 -11.92
C LYS A 38 -10.85 3.00 -11.59
N ARG A 39 -11.99 3.58 -12.00
CA ARG A 39 -12.28 5.04 -11.88
C ARG A 39 -12.12 5.63 -10.48
N ASP A 40 -12.22 4.81 -9.44
CA ASP A 40 -12.07 5.24 -8.04
C ASP A 40 -10.61 5.14 -7.53
N ALA A 41 -9.67 4.74 -8.38
CA ALA A 41 -8.26 4.59 -8.05
C ALA A 41 -7.47 5.81 -8.55
N GLU A 42 -7.50 6.92 -7.79
CA GLU A 42 -6.51 7.99 -7.94
C GLU A 42 -5.16 7.51 -7.39
N ILE A 43 -4.38 6.84 -8.22
CA ILE A 43 -3.03 6.38 -7.87
C ILE A 43 -2.03 7.28 -8.57
N ASN A 44 -1.21 7.95 -7.76
CA ASN A 44 0.00 8.61 -8.26
C ASN A 44 1.02 7.54 -8.65
N ILE A 45 1.04 7.17 -9.93
CA ILE A 45 2.05 6.26 -10.47
C ILE A 45 3.33 7.06 -10.66
N ILE A 46 4.31 6.84 -9.79
CA ILE A 46 5.69 7.27 -10.05
C ILE A 46 6.32 6.18 -10.91
N VAL A 47 6.36 6.42 -12.22
CA VAL A 47 7.27 5.68 -13.09
C VAL A 47 8.64 6.30 -12.88
N GLU A 48 9.51 5.60 -12.16
CA GLU A 48 10.94 5.95 -12.16
C GLU A 48 11.50 5.60 -13.54
N ASP A 49 11.38 6.54 -14.47
CA ASP A 49 12.14 6.50 -15.71
C ASP A 49 13.58 6.93 -15.40
N GLY A 50 14.53 6.06 -15.71
CA GLY A 50 15.97 6.25 -15.45
C GLY A 50 16.64 7.30 -16.33
N GLY A 51 15.86 8.15 -17.01
CA GLY A 51 16.34 9.19 -17.91
C GLY A 51 15.60 10.51 -17.66
N ALA A 52 16.37 11.58 -17.48
CA ALA A 52 15.87 12.92 -17.23
C ALA A 52 14.79 13.39 -18.22
N GLY A 53 13.69 13.99 -17.72
CA GLY A 53 12.82 14.85 -18.53
C GLY A 53 11.32 14.80 -18.24
N HIS A 54 10.88 15.65 -17.31
CA HIS A 54 9.54 16.21 -17.07
C HIS A 54 8.33 15.93 -18.01
N LYS A 55 7.18 15.72 -17.33
CA LYS A 55 5.76 16.09 -17.61
C LYS A 55 4.81 15.01 -18.16
N LEU A 56 3.75 14.71 -17.39
CA LEU A 56 2.36 14.57 -17.87
C LEU A 56 1.36 14.70 -16.67
N PHE A 57 0.78 15.90 -16.44
CA PHE A 57 -0.65 16.31 -16.51
C PHE A 57 -1.62 15.57 -15.54
N SER A 58 -2.46 16.16 -14.66
CA SER A 58 -2.94 17.55 -14.42
C SER A 58 -3.65 17.64 -13.02
N PRO A 59 -4.42 18.68 -12.60
CA PRO A 59 -4.06 19.61 -11.52
C PRO A 59 -5.08 19.67 -10.35
N ALA A 60 -4.68 19.38 -9.11
CA ALA A 60 -5.31 19.93 -7.88
C ALA A 60 -4.69 19.41 -6.58
N THR A 61 -4.09 18.23 -6.62
CA THR A 61 -3.59 17.58 -5.40
C THR A 61 -2.10 17.86 -5.23
N PRO A 62 -1.67 18.38 -4.06
CA PRO A 62 -0.24 18.48 -3.78
C PRO A 62 0.41 17.10 -3.96
N PRO A 63 1.64 17.04 -4.48
CA PRO A 63 2.34 15.77 -4.65
C PRO A 63 2.36 15.03 -3.31
N LEU A 64 1.97 13.75 -3.34
CA LEU A 64 1.92 12.91 -2.14
C LEU A 64 3.23 13.05 -1.36
N GLY A 65 3.12 13.22 -0.05
CA GLY A 65 4.29 13.25 0.82
C GLY A 65 5.15 12.02 0.63
N ALA A 66 6.47 12.15 0.81
CA ALA A 66 7.41 11.04 0.62
C ALA A 66 7.04 9.80 1.46
N LEU A 67 6.50 10.00 2.66
CA LEU A 67 6.02 8.90 3.51
C LEU A 67 4.77 8.22 2.94
N SER A 68 3.85 8.95 2.32
CA SER A 68 2.67 8.40 1.68
C SER A 68 3.05 7.51 0.50
N GLN A 69 3.98 7.97 -0.33
CA GLN A 69 4.51 7.18 -1.45
C GLN A 69 5.19 5.91 -0.92
N LYS A 70 5.96 6.03 0.17
CA LYS A 70 6.59 4.88 0.82
C LYS A 70 5.56 3.92 1.43
N LEU A 71 4.52 4.43 2.06
CA LEU A 71 3.43 3.64 2.61
C LEU A 71 2.74 2.85 1.50
N ILE A 72 2.30 3.53 0.43
CA ILE A 72 1.63 2.94 -0.73
C ILE A 72 2.50 1.85 -1.38
N SER A 73 3.79 2.10 -1.58
CA SER A 73 4.70 1.09 -2.16
C SER A 73 4.93 -0.14 -1.25
N SER A 74 4.70 -0.02 0.06
CA SER A 74 4.80 -1.13 1.02
C SER A 74 3.50 -1.92 1.21
N VAL A 75 2.38 -1.42 0.67
CA VAL A 75 1.05 -2.02 0.85
C VAL A 75 0.97 -3.35 0.11
N GLU A 76 0.48 -4.36 0.83
CA GLU A 76 0.03 -5.61 0.23
C GLU A 76 -1.47 -5.77 0.44
N TYR A 77 -2.16 -6.19 -0.62
CA TYR A 77 -3.59 -6.45 -0.58
C TYR A 77 -3.87 -7.94 -0.38
N LYS A 78 -4.77 -8.25 0.56
CA LYS A 78 -5.32 -9.59 0.78
C LYS A 78 -6.78 -9.63 0.30
N PRO A 79 -7.07 -10.24 -0.87
CA PRO A 79 -8.40 -10.20 -1.48
C PRO A 79 -9.51 -10.81 -0.63
N ASN A 80 -9.28 -11.99 -0.04
CA ASN A 80 -10.32 -12.74 0.67
C ASN A 80 -10.86 -12.01 1.91
N SER A 81 -10.08 -11.08 2.45
CA SER A 81 -10.44 -10.30 3.63
C SER A 81 -10.60 -8.81 3.32
N ASP A 82 -10.53 -8.39 2.06
CA ASP A 82 -10.49 -6.98 1.62
C ASP A 82 -9.62 -6.10 2.53
N LEU A 83 -8.38 -6.56 2.76
CA LEU A 83 -7.46 -6.00 3.75
C LEU A 83 -6.17 -5.54 3.08
N TYR A 84 -5.86 -4.27 3.24
CA TYR A 84 -4.58 -3.67 2.90
C TYR A 84 -3.67 -3.70 4.13
N ILE A 85 -2.45 -4.22 3.97
CA ILE A 85 -1.47 -4.32 5.05
C ILE A 85 -0.17 -3.64 4.63
N ALA A 86 0.19 -2.60 5.35
CA ALA A 86 1.44 -1.88 5.20
C ALA A 86 2.34 -2.05 6.42
N SER A 87 3.64 -1.91 6.23
CA SER A 87 4.61 -1.94 7.33
C SER A 87 5.65 -0.85 7.13
N LEU A 88 5.86 -0.04 8.16
CA LEU A 88 6.83 1.06 8.16
C LEU A 88 7.85 0.84 9.29
N CYS A 89 9.12 0.70 8.92
CA CYS A 89 10.22 0.63 9.87
C CYS A 89 10.79 2.02 10.16
N ARG A 90 11.64 2.15 11.17
CA ARG A 90 12.24 3.47 11.51
C ARG A 90 13.05 4.07 10.37
N GLN A 91 13.69 3.25 9.55
CA GLN A 91 14.49 3.71 8.40
C GLN A 91 13.60 4.38 7.34
N ASP A 92 12.35 3.95 7.19
CA ASP A 92 11.41 4.55 6.24
C ASP A 92 11.07 5.99 6.64
N PHE A 93 10.86 6.25 7.94
CA PHE A 93 10.64 7.61 8.44
C PHE A 93 11.87 8.50 8.25
N GLN A 94 13.07 7.97 8.51
CA GLN A 94 14.32 8.71 8.32
C GLN A 94 14.58 9.04 6.86
N ALA A 95 14.42 8.06 5.96
CA ALA A 95 14.60 8.24 4.52
C ALA A 95 13.63 9.27 3.93
N CYS A 96 12.40 9.34 4.47
CA CYS A 96 11.38 10.28 4.04
C CYS A 96 11.44 11.64 4.76
N GLY A 97 12.37 11.86 5.71
CA GLY A 97 12.41 13.07 6.54
C GLY A 97 11.11 13.31 7.32
N ALA A 98 10.37 12.24 7.63
CA ALA A 98 8.99 12.30 8.07
C ALA A 98 8.85 12.11 9.57
N THR A 99 7.91 12.85 10.18
CA THR A 99 7.54 12.68 11.59
C THR A 99 6.25 11.86 11.72
N SER A 100 5.84 11.56 12.95
CA SER A 100 4.56 10.88 13.21
C SER A 100 3.34 11.66 12.70
N LEU A 101 3.46 12.97 12.45
CA LEU A 101 2.38 13.76 11.87
C LEU A 101 2.11 13.37 10.41
N ALA A 102 3.17 13.15 9.64
CA ALA A 102 3.08 12.74 8.24
C ALA A 102 2.43 11.36 8.06
N LEU A 103 2.47 10.51 9.09
CA LEU A 103 1.78 9.21 9.07
C LEU A 103 0.26 9.39 8.97
N LYS A 104 -0.30 10.39 9.66
CA LYS A 104 -1.74 10.65 9.63
C LYS A 104 -2.18 10.99 8.21
N ASP A 105 -1.46 11.89 7.56
CA ASP A 105 -1.80 12.35 6.21
C ASP A 105 -1.63 11.21 5.19
N ALA A 106 -0.52 10.46 5.28
CA ALA A 106 -0.27 9.28 4.45
C ALA A 106 -1.36 8.22 4.55
N VAL A 107 -1.89 8.02 5.76
CA VAL A 107 -2.94 7.04 6.02
C VAL A 107 -4.31 7.53 5.54
N GLU A 108 -4.62 8.82 5.68
CA GLU A 108 -5.85 9.41 5.12
C GLU A 108 -5.86 9.36 3.59
N GLU A 109 -4.72 9.62 2.94
CA GLU A 109 -4.56 9.45 1.49
C GLU A 109 -4.78 7.99 1.08
N LEU A 110 -4.17 7.03 1.78
CA LEU A 110 -4.34 5.61 1.47
C LEU A 110 -5.79 5.12 1.67
N LYS A 111 -6.53 5.71 2.62
CA LYS A 111 -7.95 5.40 2.83
C LYS A 111 -8.82 5.79 1.65
N GLN A 112 -8.50 6.91 0.99
CA GLN A 112 -9.25 7.37 -0.19
C GLN A 112 -9.10 6.41 -1.37
N CYS A 113 -8.00 5.66 -1.42
CA CYS A 113 -7.75 4.65 -2.45
C CYS A 113 -8.43 3.28 -2.18
N GLY A 114 -8.96 3.07 -0.97
CA GLY A 114 -9.62 1.82 -0.58
C GLY A 114 -11.08 1.77 -1.04
N GLY A 115 -11.60 0.56 -1.30
CA GLY A 115 -13.03 0.37 -1.55
C GLY A 115 -13.87 0.65 -0.30
N GLU A 116 -15.19 0.77 -0.47
CA GLU A 116 -16.09 1.21 0.60
C GLU A 116 -16.01 0.33 1.88
N ASN A 117 -15.74 -0.97 1.70
CA ASN A 117 -15.62 -1.97 2.77
C ASN A 117 -14.18 -2.35 3.13
N SER A 118 -13.20 -1.69 2.51
CA SER A 118 -11.80 -2.05 2.69
C SER A 118 -11.30 -1.69 4.08
N SER A 119 -10.38 -2.52 4.57
CA SER A 119 -9.70 -2.29 5.85
C SER A 119 -8.23 -2.03 5.59
N LEU A 120 -7.65 -1.13 6.36
CA LEU A 120 -6.25 -0.76 6.27
C LEU A 120 -5.57 -1.04 7.60
N LEU A 121 -4.60 -1.95 7.59
CA LEU A 121 -3.73 -2.22 8.73
C LEU A 121 -2.33 -1.67 8.45
N VAL A 122 -1.87 -0.78 9.31
CA VAL A 122 -0.50 -0.24 9.30
C VAL A 122 0.23 -0.72 10.55
N LEU A 123 1.33 -1.43 10.35
CA LEU A 123 2.25 -1.81 11.41
C LEU A 123 3.47 -0.89 11.36
N LEU A 124 3.81 -0.26 12.49
CA LEU A 124 4.89 0.71 12.55
C LEU A 124 5.86 0.41 13.70
N GLU A 125 7.16 0.56 13.44
CA GLU A 125 8.18 0.53 14.49
C GLU A 125 8.30 1.89 15.16
N THR A 126 8.16 1.91 16.48
CA THR A 126 8.34 3.09 17.32
C THR A 126 9.54 2.92 18.25
N GLY A 127 9.94 4.00 18.92
CA GLY A 127 10.93 3.99 20.00
C GLY A 127 10.70 2.93 21.08
N LYS A 128 9.42 2.59 21.33
CA LYS A 128 8.97 1.72 22.43
C LYS A 128 8.58 0.31 22.00
N GLY A 129 8.76 -0.03 20.72
CA GLY A 129 8.35 -1.31 20.13
C GLY A 129 7.45 -1.12 18.91
N THR A 130 6.73 -2.18 18.53
CA THR A 130 5.80 -2.13 17.40
C THR A 130 4.45 -1.59 17.83
N GLN A 131 3.88 -0.73 16.99
CA GLN A 131 2.53 -0.21 17.14
C GLN A 131 1.70 -0.60 15.90
N GLY A 132 0.45 -0.95 16.12
CA GLY A 132 -0.50 -1.30 15.08
C GLY A 132 -1.62 -0.27 15.03
N LEU A 133 -1.96 0.13 13.81
CA LEU A 133 -3.08 1.02 13.53
C LEU A 133 -3.97 0.37 12.49
N LEU A 134 -5.19 -0.01 12.89
CA LEU A 134 -6.21 -0.53 11.99
C LEU A 134 -7.25 0.56 11.73
N TRP A 135 -7.55 0.81 10.47
CA TRP A 135 -8.77 1.46 10.03
C TRP A 135 -9.71 0.43 9.39
N SER A 136 -10.98 0.44 9.77
CA SER A 136 -11.98 -0.37 9.10
C SER A 136 -13.38 0.19 9.33
N LYS A 137 -14.22 0.21 8.30
CA LYS A 137 -15.66 0.45 8.48
C LYS A 137 -16.41 -0.79 8.99
N ARG A 138 -15.82 -1.98 8.86
CA ARG A 138 -16.38 -3.28 9.28
C ARG A 138 -16.23 -3.49 10.79
N PRO A 139 -17.33 -3.46 11.57
CA PRO A 139 -17.27 -3.63 13.02
C PRO A 139 -16.63 -4.94 13.45
N GLU A 140 -16.91 -6.03 12.72
CA GLU A 140 -16.40 -7.37 13.00
C GLU A 140 -14.86 -7.46 12.92
N VAL A 141 -14.24 -6.71 12.02
CA VAL A 141 -12.78 -6.65 11.90
C VAL A 141 -12.18 -5.83 13.04
N ARG A 142 -12.82 -4.72 13.42
CA ARG A 142 -12.37 -3.88 14.54
C ARG A 142 -12.45 -4.65 15.86
N GLU A 143 -13.58 -5.30 16.14
CA GLU A 143 -13.77 -6.11 17.34
C GLU A 143 -12.75 -7.25 17.44
N LYS A 144 -12.48 -7.94 16.33
CA LYS A 144 -11.50 -9.01 16.27
C LYS A 144 -10.10 -8.53 16.66
N VAL A 145 -9.64 -7.40 16.11
CA VAL A 145 -8.33 -6.84 16.47
C VAL A 145 -8.29 -6.33 17.91
N LYS A 146 -9.36 -5.70 18.40
CA LYS A 146 -9.45 -5.29 19.81
C LYS A 146 -9.32 -6.47 20.76
N MET A 147 -10.02 -7.56 20.48
CA MET A 147 -9.96 -8.76 21.31
C MET A 147 -8.58 -9.44 21.25
N LEU A 148 -7.97 -9.51 20.06
CA LEU A 148 -6.67 -10.16 19.88
C LEU A 148 -5.52 -9.40 20.55
N GLU A 149 -5.51 -8.07 20.45
CA GLU A 149 -4.35 -7.25 20.82
C GLU A 149 -4.64 -6.27 21.96
N GLN A 150 -5.80 -6.38 22.60
CA GLN A 150 -6.27 -5.49 23.67
C GLN A 150 -6.22 -4.00 23.24
N GLY A 151 -6.62 -3.75 21.98
CA GLY A 151 -6.55 -2.43 21.36
C GLY A 151 -7.63 -1.44 21.83
N THR A 152 -7.31 -0.16 21.73
CA THR A 152 -8.25 0.94 21.99
C THR A 152 -8.93 1.38 20.70
N GLU A 153 -10.25 1.49 20.71
CA GLU A 153 -11.04 1.95 19.54
C GLU A 153 -11.46 3.41 19.67
N LYS A 154 -11.39 4.14 18.56
CA LYS A 154 -11.93 5.50 18.43
C LYS A 154 -12.52 5.70 17.03
N GLY A 155 -13.85 5.66 16.93
CA GLY A 155 -14.53 5.66 15.64
C GLY A 155 -14.14 4.42 14.83
N ASN A 156 -13.75 4.60 13.56
CA ASN A 156 -13.32 3.50 12.69
C ASN A 156 -11.86 3.06 12.90
N TRP A 157 -11.20 3.57 13.95
CA TRP A 157 -9.80 3.30 14.25
C TRP A 157 -9.65 2.35 15.43
N VAL A 158 -8.72 1.40 15.33
CA VAL A 158 -8.23 0.59 16.44
C VAL A 158 -6.72 0.77 16.53
N LEU A 159 -6.26 1.24 17.69
CA LEU A 159 -4.84 1.38 18.02
C LEU A 159 -4.44 0.28 19.00
N PHE A 160 -3.34 -0.41 18.71
CA PHE A 160 -2.86 -1.52 19.54
C PHE A 160 -1.33 -1.61 19.51
N ALA A 161 -0.76 -2.40 20.43
CA ALA A 161 0.68 -2.53 20.60
C ALA A 161 1.08 -4.02 20.54
N PRO A 162 1.21 -4.59 19.33
CA PRO A 162 1.48 -6.01 19.17
C PRO A 162 2.92 -6.35 19.57
N LYS A 163 3.12 -7.52 20.17
CA LYS A 163 4.46 -8.00 20.56
C LYS A 163 5.10 -8.82 19.44
N GLY A 164 6.22 -8.33 18.91
CA GLY A 164 7.04 -9.06 17.94
C GLY A 164 7.63 -8.16 16.86
N PRO A 165 8.50 -8.73 16.01
CA PRO A 165 9.08 -8.00 14.88
C PRO A 165 8.05 -7.83 13.75
N LEU A 166 8.17 -6.73 12.98
CA LEU A 166 7.23 -6.38 11.90
C LEU A 166 6.94 -7.53 10.92
N PRO A 167 7.94 -8.27 10.39
CA PRO A 167 7.67 -9.32 9.41
C PRO A 167 6.79 -10.44 9.97
N SER A 168 7.06 -10.88 11.20
CA SER A 168 6.28 -11.93 11.86
C SER A 168 4.86 -11.47 12.18
N LEU A 169 4.71 -10.23 12.65
CA LEU A 169 3.40 -9.65 12.92
C LEU A 169 2.57 -9.52 11.66
N ARG A 170 3.18 -9.06 10.56
CA ARG A 170 2.51 -8.94 9.27
C ARG A 170 1.90 -10.26 8.82
N GLU A 171 2.68 -11.35 8.87
CA GLU A 171 2.18 -12.69 8.50
C GLU A 171 1.13 -13.21 9.50
N ALA A 172 1.29 -12.93 10.80
CA ALA A 172 0.30 -13.31 11.80
C ALA A 172 -1.06 -12.62 11.56
N PHE A 173 -1.07 -11.32 11.25
CA PHE A 173 -2.31 -10.61 10.93
C PHE A 173 -2.91 -11.06 9.59
N LYS A 174 -2.09 -11.36 8.59
CA LYS A 174 -2.58 -11.99 7.36
C LYS A 174 -3.24 -13.34 7.62
N ALA A 175 -2.74 -14.15 8.53
CA ALA A 175 -3.35 -15.44 8.83
C ALA A 175 -4.65 -15.29 9.64
N ARG A 176 -4.71 -14.29 10.51
CA ARG A 176 -5.79 -14.11 11.49
C ARG A 176 -6.97 -13.28 10.99
N LEU A 177 -6.76 -12.30 10.12
CA LEU A 177 -7.79 -11.39 9.59
C LEU A 177 -8.21 -11.78 8.17
#